data_AF-A0A926EWY5-F1
#
_entry.id   AF-A0A926EWY5-F1
#
_cell.length_a   1.000
_cell.length_b   1.000
_cell.length_c   1.000
_cell.angle_alpha   90.00
_cell.angle_beta   90.00
_cell.angle_gamma   90.00
#
_symmetry.space_group_name_H-M   'P 1'
#
loop_
_entity.id
_entity.type
_entity.pdbx_description
1 polymer ?
#
loop_
_entity_poly.entity_id
_entity_poly.type
_entity_poly.pdbx_seq_one_letter_code
_entity_poly.pdbx_strand_id
1 'polypeptide(L)'
;MVKESNKLKTLKIRYFGMILLIFITLIIILSTALNYMDMKKEGQAISKLLIEQKSLAQTMTKDVDKIYLIMGTLDSSEALNNKLRLESKLYNTRQELFKHMNTYDTKIYQVQNGVIEYGSIKAKIWDKNTKILKPDIKENIEIWENMKKNYMQIYENDFTSIEFRQAYKYIEENSHKLIEASDRLSEKFIKSNNKIYSDFSNVSVIVVGVLGILIIITIYQLYKYFLLPLEELYNGFKEIGFENIMEKNVME
;
A
#
# COMPACT_ATOMS: atom_id res chain seq x y z
N MET A 1 -4.30 -46.96 41.15
CA MET A 1 -3.20 -45.98 41.08
C MET A 1 -2.59 -45.77 39.70
N VAL A 2 -2.13 -46.79 38.95
CA VAL A 2 -1.49 -46.60 37.62
C VAL A 2 -2.41 -45.95 36.56
N LYS A 3 -3.72 -46.22 36.60
CA LYS A 3 -4.73 -45.71 35.64
C LYS A 3 -5.02 -44.21 35.80
N GLU A 4 -4.89 -43.65 37.00
CA GLU A 4 -5.14 -42.22 37.27
C GLU A 4 -3.94 -41.34 36.92
N SER A 5 -2.72 -41.85 37.17
CA SER A 5 -1.47 -41.18 36.76
C SER A 5 -1.41 -40.94 35.24
N ASN A 6 -1.84 -41.93 34.44
CA ASN A 6 -1.91 -41.79 32.98
C ASN A 6 -3.00 -40.81 32.50
N LYS A 7 -4.13 -40.67 33.23
CA LYS A 7 -5.17 -39.67 32.92
C LYS A 7 -4.71 -38.24 33.20
N LEU A 8 -4.01 -38.01 34.31
CA LEU A 8 -3.44 -36.70 34.65
C LEU A 8 -2.36 -36.27 33.64
N LYS A 9 -1.52 -37.21 33.19
CA LYS A 9 -0.48 -36.94 32.18
C LYS A 9 -1.07 -36.59 30.82
N THR A 10 -2.14 -37.28 30.39
CA THR A 10 -2.85 -36.98 29.13
C THR A 10 -3.62 -35.65 29.18
N LEU A 11 -4.20 -35.28 30.33
CA LEU A 11 -4.82 -33.95 30.52
C LEU A 11 -3.79 -32.82 30.40
N LYS A 12 -2.64 -32.92 31.08
CA LYS A 12 -1.57 -31.91 31.00
C LYS A 12 -1.05 -31.70 29.58
N ILE A 13 -0.86 -32.79 28.82
CA ILE A 13 -0.42 -32.73 27.42
C ILE A 13 -1.47 -32.03 26.55
N ARG A 14 -2.77 -32.29 26.76
CA ARG A 14 -3.85 -31.61 26.03
C ARG A 14 -3.91 -30.11 26.31
N TYR A 15 -3.81 -29.71 27.58
CA TYR A 15 -3.78 -28.29 27.94
C TYR A 15 -2.56 -27.56 27.39
N PHE A 16 -1.38 -28.16 27.50
CA PHE A 16 -0.17 -27.61 26.89
C PHE A 16 -0.31 -27.45 25.38
N GLY A 17 -0.90 -28.45 24.70
CA GLY A 17 -1.20 -28.39 23.26
C GLY A 17 -2.17 -27.26 22.89
N MET A 18 -3.22 -27.01 23.69
CA MET A 18 -4.15 -25.89 23.46
C MET A 18 -3.48 -24.53 23.64
N ILE A 19 -2.70 -24.36 24.72
CA ILE A 19 -1.96 -23.11 24.98
C ILE A 19 -0.98 -22.83 23.83
N LEU A 20 -0.24 -23.85 23.39
CA LEU A 20 0.68 -23.74 22.26
C LEU A 20 -0.05 -23.33 20.97
N LEU A 21 -1.22 -23.92 20.71
CA LEU A 21 -2.03 -23.62 19.52
C LEU A 21 -2.55 -22.18 19.54
N ILE A 22 -3.01 -21.69 20.69
CA ILE A 22 -3.39 -20.28 20.88
C ILE A 22 -2.19 -19.37 20.61
N PHE A 23 -1.02 -19.70 21.15
CA PHE A 23 0.19 -18.88 20.97
C PHE A 23 0.65 -18.82 19.50
N ILE A 24 0.65 -19.97 18.81
CA ILE A 24 0.95 -20.03 17.37
C ILE A 24 -0.05 -19.18 16.58
N THR A 25 -1.34 -19.27 16.92
CA THR A 25 -2.37 -18.51 16.20
C THR A 25 -2.19 -17.01 16.44
N LEU A 26 -1.87 -16.58 17.66
CA LEU A 26 -1.56 -15.17 17.97
C LEU A 26 -0.35 -14.66 17.17
N ILE A 27 0.72 -15.46 17.05
CA ILE A 27 1.89 -15.11 16.25
C ILE A 27 1.50 -14.94 14.77
N ILE A 28 0.66 -15.83 14.24
CA ILE A 28 0.19 -15.75 12.84
C ILE A 28 -0.62 -14.46 12.62
N ILE A 29 -1.53 -14.09 13.55
CA ILE A 29 -2.28 -12.83 13.44
C ILE A 29 -1.34 -11.64 13.45
N LEU A 30 -0.42 -11.59 14.43
CA LEU A 30 0.48 -10.46 14.61
C LEU A 30 1.35 -10.28 13.35
N SER A 31 1.90 -11.37 12.84
CA SER A 31 2.68 -11.36 11.59
C SER A 31 1.83 -10.92 10.39
N THR A 32 0.59 -11.41 10.27
CA THR A 32 -0.32 -11.01 9.20
C THR A 32 -0.70 -9.54 9.28
N ALA A 33 -0.95 -9.03 10.49
CA ALA A 33 -1.30 -7.63 10.73
C ALA A 33 -0.13 -6.68 10.40
N LEU A 34 1.09 -7.03 10.82
CA LEU A 34 2.30 -6.27 10.48
C LEU A 34 2.53 -6.23 8.97
N ASN A 35 2.46 -7.39 8.31
CA ASN A 35 2.57 -7.47 6.85
C ASN A 35 1.49 -6.64 6.15
N TYR A 36 0.25 -6.67 6.61
CA TYR A 36 -0.84 -5.88 6.05
C TYR A 36 -0.58 -4.37 6.19
N MET A 37 -0.05 -3.91 7.32
CA MET A 37 0.28 -2.50 7.54
C MET A 37 1.39 -2.02 6.59
N ASP A 38 2.45 -2.82 6.45
CA ASP A 38 3.55 -2.51 5.53
C ASP A 38 3.07 -2.48 4.08
N MET A 39 2.31 -3.50 3.66
CA MET A 39 1.68 -3.55 2.35
C MET A 39 0.82 -2.30 2.09
N LYS A 40 -0.02 -1.93 3.06
CA LYS A 40 -0.90 -0.76 2.96
C LYS A 40 -0.10 0.50 2.66
N LYS A 41 0.97 0.71 3.42
CA LYS A 41 1.87 1.87 3.29
C LYS A 41 2.61 1.87 1.96
N GLU A 42 3.18 0.74 1.55
CA GLU A 42 3.84 0.58 0.25
C GLU A 42 2.90 0.86 -0.91
N GLY A 43 1.69 0.27 -0.90
CA GLY A 43 0.73 0.47 -1.95
C GLY A 43 0.18 1.89 -2.05
N GLN A 44 0.08 2.61 -0.92
CA GLN A 44 -0.24 4.04 -0.93
C GLN A 44 0.88 4.88 -1.55
N ALA A 45 2.14 4.58 -1.22
CA ALA A 45 3.29 5.27 -1.79
C ALA A 45 3.39 5.05 -3.31
N ILE A 46 3.21 3.82 -3.77
CA ILE A 46 3.20 3.49 -5.20
C ILE A 46 2.04 4.19 -5.90
N SER A 47 0.81 4.10 -5.38
CA SER A 47 -0.36 4.78 -5.95
C SER A 47 -0.13 6.28 -6.11
N LYS A 48 0.42 6.93 -5.08
CA LYS A 48 0.74 8.36 -5.12
C LYS A 48 1.78 8.67 -6.20
N LEU A 49 2.85 7.87 -6.34
CA LEU A 49 3.84 8.06 -7.39
C LEU A 49 3.20 7.99 -8.78
N LEU A 50 2.34 7.00 -9.03
CA LEU A 50 1.68 6.80 -10.32
C LEU A 50 0.70 7.94 -10.66
N ILE A 51 -0.04 8.43 -9.67
CA ILE A 51 -0.91 9.60 -9.82
C ILE A 51 -0.06 10.85 -10.13
N GLU A 52 1.04 11.04 -9.42
CA GLU A 52 1.96 12.16 -9.69
C GLU A 52 2.61 12.04 -11.07
N GLN A 53 2.88 10.83 -11.57
CA GLN A 53 3.39 10.62 -12.93
C GLN A 53 2.38 11.11 -13.98
N LYS A 54 1.10 10.77 -13.85
CA LYS A 54 0.02 11.32 -14.70
C LYS A 54 -0.01 12.85 -14.62
N SER A 55 0.06 13.40 -13.40
CA SER A 55 0.07 14.86 -13.22
C SER A 55 1.29 15.52 -13.89
N LEU A 56 2.47 14.87 -13.86
CA LEU A 56 3.67 15.37 -14.52
C LEU A 56 3.49 15.42 -16.04
N ALA A 57 2.92 14.38 -16.67
CA ALA A 57 2.62 14.39 -18.11
C ALA A 57 1.71 15.57 -18.51
N GLN A 58 0.68 15.83 -17.70
CA GLN A 58 -0.20 16.98 -17.91
C GLN A 58 0.52 18.32 -17.72
N THR A 59 1.33 18.44 -16.66
CA THR A 59 2.08 19.68 -16.38
C THR A 59 3.11 19.97 -17.47
N MET A 60 3.86 18.97 -17.94
CA MET A 60 4.81 19.14 -19.05
C MET A 60 4.12 19.66 -20.31
N THR A 61 2.93 19.15 -20.64
CA THR A 61 2.14 19.63 -21.78
C THR A 61 1.76 21.10 -21.60
N LYS A 62 1.26 21.48 -20.41
CA LYS A 62 0.95 22.88 -20.08
C LYS A 62 2.18 23.79 -20.11
N ASP A 63 3.35 23.29 -19.74
CA ASP A 63 4.58 24.07 -19.78
C ASP A 63 5.02 24.32 -21.23
N VAL A 64 4.86 23.32 -22.11
CA VAL A 64 5.07 23.49 -23.56
C VAL A 64 4.13 24.54 -24.14
N ASP A 65 2.84 24.50 -23.82
CA ASP A 65 1.86 25.50 -24.28
C ASP A 65 2.24 26.92 -23.81
N LYS A 66 2.64 27.06 -22.55
CA LYS A 66 3.11 28.35 -22.01
C LYS A 66 4.36 28.84 -22.72
N ILE A 67 5.33 27.96 -22.98
CA ILE A 67 6.56 28.30 -23.70
C ILE A 67 6.20 28.80 -25.10
N TYR A 68 5.37 28.07 -25.83
CA TYR A 68 4.90 28.45 -27.16
C TYR A 68 4.25 29.84 -27.16
N LEU A 69 3.31 30.09 -26.24
CA LEU A 69 2.61 31.38 -26.12
C LEU A 69 3.55 32.54 -25.75
N ILE A 70 4.45 32.35 -24.78
CA ILE A 70 5.41 33.38 -24.36
C ILE A 70 6.35 33.74 -25.51
N MET A 71 6.86 32.74 -26.23
CA MET A 71 7.76 32.99 -27.36
C MET A 71 7.05 33.68 -28.52
N GLY A 72 5.82 33.26 -28.85
CA GLY A 72 5.01 33.96 -29.85
C GLY A 72 4.69 35.42 -29.46
N THR A 73 4.53 35.70 -28.17
CA THR A 73 4.36 37.07 -27.66
C THR A 73 5.66 37.88 -27.73
N LEU A 74 6.81 37.25 -27.47
CA LEU A 74 8.13 37.91 -27.55
C LEU A 74 8.49 38.33 -28.98
N ASP A 75 8.02 37.60 -29.98
CA ASP A 75 8.17 37.93 -31.41
C ASP A 75 7.18 39.01 -31.89
N SER A 76 6.23 39.46 -31.05
CA SER A 76 5.22 40.46 -31.41
C SER A 76 5.58 41.87 -30.92
N SER A 77 4.93 42.89 -31.50
CA SER A 77 5.09 44.29 -31.09
C SER A 77 4.64 44.57 -29.65
N GLU A 78 3.84 43.69 -29.05
CA GLU A 78 3.38 43.79 -27.65
C GLU A 78 4.50 43.48 -26.63
N ALA A 79 5.61 42.86 -27.06
CA ALA A 79 6.74 42.53 -26.19
C ALA A 79 7.42 43.76 -25.58
N LEU A 80 7.37 44.91 -26.23
CA LEU A 80 8.15 46.12 -25.90
C LEU A 80 8.02 46.58 -24.45
N ASN A 81 6.84 46.47 -23.86
CA ASN A 81 6.58 46.92 -22.48
C ASN A 81 6.89 45.85 -21.41
N ASN A 82 7.04 44.58 -21.79
CA ASN A 82 7.12 43.46 -20.84
C ASN A 82 8.25 42.47 -21.14
N LYS A 83 9.17 42.79 -22.05
CA LYS A 83 10.19 41.88 -22.58
C LYS A 83 10.98 41.15 -21.50
N LEU A 84 11.61 41.89 -20.57
CA LEU A 84 12.40 41.29 -19.48
C LEU A 84 11.57 40.34 -18.61
N ARG A 85 10.31 40.70 -18.32
CA ARG A 85 9.40 39.85 -17.53
C ARG A 85 9.05 38.57 -18.29
N LEU A 86 8.78 38.66 -19.59
CA LEU A 86 8.47 37.52 -20.46
C LEU A 86 9.69 36.61 -20.63
N GLU A 87 10.88 37.16 -20.83
CA GLU A 87 12.14 36.39 -20.92
C GLU A 87 12.44 35.64 -19.61
N SER A 88 12.29 36.30 -18.47
CA SER A 88 12.43 35.65 -17.16
C SER A 88 11.41 34.53 -16.96
N LYS A 89 10.15 34.75 -17.35
CA LYS A 89 9.09 33.73 -17.28
C LYS A 89 9.37 32.55 -18.22
N LEU A 90 9.85 32.82 -19.43
CA LEU A 90 10.25 31.80 -20.40
C LEU A 90 11.36 30.92 -19.84
N TYR A 91 12.42 31.54 -19.32
CA TYR A 91 13.54 30.84 -18.70
C TYR A 91 13.07 29.93 -17.56
N ASN A 92 12.30 30.46 -16.62
CA ASN A 92 11.78 29.68 -15.50
C ASN A 92 10.87 28.52 -15.96
N THR A 93 10.03 28.75 -16.96
CA THR A 93 9.14 27.70 -17.48
C THR A 93 9.92 26.59 -18.18
N ARG A 94 11.00 26.93 -18.91
CA ARG A 94 11.92 25.94 -19.49
C ARG A 94 12.63 25.13 -18.41
N GLN A 95 13.11 25.76 -17.35
CA GLN A 95 13.75 25.06 -16.23
C GLN A 95 12.78 24.11 -15.51
N GLU A 96 11.54 24.53 -15.27
CA GLU A 96 10.52 23.65 -14.69
C GLU A 96 10.15 22.50 -15.65
N LEU A 97 10.04 22.75 -16.97
CA LEU A 97 9.82 21.69 -17.95
C LEU A 97 10.93 20.63 -17.87
N PHE A 98 12.20 21.05 -17.88
CA PHE A 98 13.34 20.14 -17.80
C PHE A 98 13.34 19.32 -16.50
N LYS A 99 13.03 19.98 -15.37
CA LYS A 99 12.87 19.31 -14.07
C LYS A 99 11.72 18.30 -14.07
N HIS A 100 10.59 18.64 -14.67
CA HIS A 100 9.45 17.74 -14.81
C HIS A 100 9.80 16.52 -15.67
N MET A 101 10.53 16.72 -16.78
CA MET A 101 11.04 15.62 -17.62
C MET A 101 11.92 14.65 -16.83
N ASN A 102 12.92 15.17 -16.10
CA ASN A 102 13.83 14.33 -15.31
C ASN A 102 13.10 13.60 -14.18
N THR A 103 12.11 14.25 -13.57
CA THR A 103 11.27 13.63 -12.53
C THR A 103 10.41 12.52 -13.11
N TYR A 104 9.83 12.73 -14.29
CA TYR A 104 9.05 11.72 -14.99
C TYR A 104 9.92 10.50 -15.34
N ASP A 105 11.11 10.74 -15.91
CA ASP A 105 12.10 9.74 -16.30
C ASP A 105 12.52 8.85 -15.11
N THR A 106 12.81 9.50 -13.98
CA THR A 106 13.16 8.79 -12.74
C THR A 106 12.01 7.91 -12.27
N LYS A 107 10.78 8.43 -12.28
CA LYS A 107 9.59 7.70 -11.81
C LYS A 107 9.27 6.51 -12.70
N ILE A 108 9.33 6.65 -14.03
CA ILE A 108 9.05 5.53 -14.92
C ILE A 108 10.11 4.42 -14.78
N TYR A 109 11.38 4.80 -14.57
CA TYR A 109 12.46 3.84 -14.29
C TYR A 109 12.24 3.08 -12.97
N GLN A 110 11.82 3.78 -11.92
CA GLN A 110 11.47 3.13 -10.64
C GLN A 110 10.32 2.12 -10.80
N VAL A 111 9.28 2.51 -11.55
CA VAL A 111 8.15 1.62 -11.86
C VAL A 111 8.61 0.41 -12.67
N GLN A 112 9.48 0.61 -13.67
CA GLN A 112 10.04 -0.46 -14.50
C GLN A 112 10.82 -1.49 -13.69
N ASN A 113 11.65 -1.03 -12.74
CA ASN A 113 12.45 -1.90 -11.88
C ASN A 113 11.64 -2.53 -10.73
N GLY A 114 10.38 -2.14 -10.56
CA GLY A 114 9.52 -2.62 -9.50
C GLY A 114 9.94 -2.16 -8.10
N VAL A 115 10.78 -1.14 -8.01
CA VAL A 115 11.26 -0.57 -6.73
C VAL A 115 11.10 0.94 -6.80
N ILE A 116 10.26 1.45 -5.91
CA ILE A 116 9.88 2.86 -5.83
C ILE A 116 10.48 3.46 -4.56
N GLU A 117 11.01 4.67 -4.70
CA GLU A 117 11.49 5.48 -3.57
C GLU A 117 10.61 6.72 -3.47
N TYR A 118 9.83 6.81 -2.39
CA TYR A 118 8.91 7.91 -2.12
C TYR A 118 9.16 8.49 -0.73
N GLY A 119 9.83 9.63 -0.67
CA GLY A 119 10.31 10.21 0.59
C GLY A 119 11.31 9.27 1.27
N SER A 120 11.02 8.85 2.51
CA SER A 120 11.82 7.87 3.25
C SER A 120 11.36 6.42 3.05
N ILE A 121 10.37 6.18 2.18
CA ILE A 121 9.79 4.85 1.96
C ILE A 121 10.39 4.25 0.70
N LYS A 122 10.96 3.05 0.83
CA LYS A 122 11.30 2.18 -0.29
C LYS A 122 10.23 1.11 -0.41
N ALA A 123 9.42 1.20 -1.45
CA ALA A 123 8.31 0.29 -1.71
C ALA A 123 8.63 -0.62 -2.88
N LYS A 124 8.32 -1.92 -2.76
CA LYS A 124 8.45 -2.86 -3.86
C LYS A 124 7.08 -3.08 -4.52
N ILE A 125 7.02 -3.02 -5.85
CA ILE A 125 5.83 -3.46 -6.58
C ILE A 125 5.77 -4.99 -6.46
N TRP A 126 4.71 -5.47 -5.82
CA TRP A 126 4.50 -6.89 -5.57
C TRP A 126 4.39 -7.67 -6.88
N ASP A 127 4.96 -8.89 -6.94
CA ASP A 127 5.01 -9.69 -8.18
C ASP A 127 3.64 -9.88 -8.84
N LYS A 128 2.57 -10.00 -8.03
CA LYS A 128 1.18 -10.08 -8.52
C LYS A 128 0.77 -8.80 -9.28
N ASN A 129 1.14 -7.62 -8.77
CA ASN A 129 0.93 -6.34 -9.44
C ASN A 129 1.84 -6.20 -10.67
N THR A 130 3.12 -6.59 -10.55
CA THR A 130 4.11 -6.46 -11.63
C THR A 130 3.69 -7.21 -12.89
N LYS A 131 3.14 -8.43 -12.76
CA LYS A 131 2.66 -9.20 -13.91
C LYS A 131 1.51 -8.52 -14.65
N ILE A 132 0.58 -7.92 -13.92
CA ILE A 132 -0.60 -7.24 -14.49
C ILE A 132 -0.19 -5.92 -15.16
N LEU A 133 0.80 -5.23 -14.59
CA LEU A 133 1.23 -3.90 -15.06
C LEU A 133 2.28 -3.95 -16.17
N LYS A 134 3.03 -5.05 -16.31
CA LYS A 134 4.11 -5.19 -17.29
C LYS A 134 3.78 -4.67 -18.71
N PRO A 135 2.63 -5.00 -19.32
CA PRO A 135 2.30 -4.47 -20.65
C PRO A 135 2.13 -2.95 -20.65
N ASP A 136 1.41 -2.40 -19.67
CA ASP A 136 1.17 -0.95 -19.56
C ASP A 136 2.44 -0.17 -19.22
N ILE A 137 3.33 -0.75 -18.40
CA ILE A 137 4.65 -0.18 -18.12
C ILE A 137 5.45 -0.05 -19.42
N LYS A 138 5.48 -1.13 -20.23
CA LYS A 138 6.22 -1.14 -21.49
C LYS A 138 5.66 -0.10 -22.47
N GLU A 139 4.35 -0.05 -22.61
CA GLU A 139 3.68 0.93 -23.47
C GLU A 139 3.96 2.37 -23.02
N ASN A 140 3.87 2.65 -21.71
CA ASN A 140 4.14 3.97 -21.16
C ASN A 140 5.60 4.42 -21.44
N ILE A 141 6.57 3.54 -21.23
CA ILE A 141 8.00 3.80 -21.55
C ILE A 141 8.17 4.11 -23.03
N GLU A 142 7.56 3.32 -23.92
CA GLU A 142 7.68 3.52 -25.36
C GLU A 142 7.12 4.88 -25.80
N ILE A 143 5.96 5.27 -25.27
CA ILE A 143 5.38 6.59 -25.54
C ILE A 143 6.28 7.69 -24.97
N TRP A 144 6.78 7.52 -23.73
CA TRP A 144 7.65 8.50 -23.09
C TRP A 144 8.95 8.73 -23.88
N GLU A 145 9.67 7.68 -24.25
CA GLU A 145 10.93 7.80 -25.00
C GLU A 145 10.73 8.50 -26.35
N ASN A 146 9.61 8.23 -27.04
CA ASN A 146 9.25 8.92 -28.28
C ASN A 146 8.95 10.42 -28.05
N MET A 147 8.28 10.76 -26.95
CA MET A 147 7.96 12.15 -26.61
C MET A 147 9.15 12.92 -26.03
N LYS A 148 10.04 12.26 -25.29
CA LYS A 148 11.17 12.86 -24.57
C LYS A 148 12.05 13.71 -25.47
N LYS A 149 12.35 13.21 -26.67
CA LYS A 149 13.11 13.97 -27.69
C LYS A 149 12.42 15.29 -28.03
N ASN A 150 11.10 15.27 -28.24
CA ASN A 150 10.33 16.46 -28.60
C ASN A 150 10.28 17.47 -27.45
N TYR A 151 10.09 17.02 -26.21
CA TYR A 151 10.17 17.92 -25.04
C TYR A 151 11.56 18.57 -24.93
N MET A 152 12.62 17.82 -25.22
CA MET A 152 13.98 18.37 -25.25
C MET A 152 14.14 19.44 -26.34
N GLN A 153 13.58 19.22 -27.53
CA GLN A 153 13.61 20.23 -28.59
C GLN A 153 12.90 21.54 -28.19
N ILE A 154 11.81 21.48 -27.41
CA ILE A 154 11.15 22.68 -26.87
C ILE A 154 12.02 23.41 -25.83
N TYR A 155 12.77 22.64 -25.02
CA TYR A 155 13.67 23.19 -24.02
C TYR A 155 14.88 23.89 -24.64
N GLU A 156 15.50 23.28 -25.65
CA GLU A 156 16.79 23.72 -26.22
C GLU A 156 16.68 24.78 -27.32
N ASN A 157 15.62 24.74 -28.13
CA ASN A 157 15.58 25.52 -29.38
C ASN A 157 14.71 26.77 -29.30
N ASP A 158 14.99 27.72 -30.18
CA ASP A 158 14.22 28.94 -30.35
C ASP A 158 12.95 28.72 -31.19
N PHE A 159 11.97 29.62 -31.02
CA PHE A 159 10.63 29.52 -31.63
C PHE A 159 10.65 29.52 -33.16
N THR A 160 11.65 30.18 -33.75
CA THR A 160 11.84 30.27 -35.20
C THR A 160 12.44 29.00 -35.81
N SER A 161 13.00 28.10 -35.00
CA SER A 161 13.55 26.82 -35.46
C SER A 161 12.45 25.88 -35.99
N ILE A 162 12.81 25.04 -36.96
CA ILE A 162 11.89 24.04 -37.51
C ILE A 162 11.65 22.95 -36.47
N GLU A 163 12.69 22.61 -35.73
CA GLU A 163 12.76 21.63 -34.66
C GLU A 163 11.74 21.96 -33.56
N PHE A 164 11.70 23.21 -33.10
CA PHE A 164 10.74 23.66 -32.10
C PHE A 164 9.29 23.50 -32.58
N ARG A 165 8.98 24.00 -33.80
CA ARG A 165 7.61 23.93 -34.34
C ARG A 165 7.13 22.50 -34.57
N GLN A 166 8.00 21.63 -35.08
CA GLN A 166 7.68 20.22 -35.27
C GLN A 166 7.49 19.50 -33.93
N ALA A 167 8.36 19.77 -32.96
CA ALA A 167 8.24 19.19 -31.62
C ALA A 167 6.96 19.65 -30.91
N TYR A 168 6.61 20.92 -31.01
CA TYR A 168 5.38 21.47 -30.43
C TYR A 168 4.15 20.76 -31.00
N LYS A 169 4.05 20.71 -32.34
CA LYS A 169 2.94 20.03 -33.02
C LYS A 169 2.86 18.55 -32.64
N TYR A 170 4.00 17.86 -32.59
CA TYR A 170 4.03 16.46 -32.19
C TYR A 170 3.53 16.26 -30.74
N ILE A 171 3.97 17.11 -29.80
CA ILE A 171 3.55 17.04 -28.40
C ILE A 171 2.05 17.33 -28.28
N GLU A 172 1.54 18.35 -28.96
CA GLU A 172 0.11 18.67 -28.97
C GLU A 172 -0.71 17.45 -29.45
N GLU A 173 -0.33 16.85 -30.57
CA GLU A 173 -1.03 15.72 -31.18
C GLU A 173 -0.94 14.42 -30.37
N ASN A 174 0.10 14.24 -29.53
CA ASN A 174 0.38 12.95 -28.89
C ASN A 174 0.40 12.98 -27.35
N SER A 175 0.35 14.15 -26.71
CA SER A 175 0.39 14.30 -25.25
C SER A 175 -0.71 13.52 -24.53
N HIS A 176 -1.91 13.46 -25.11
CA HIS A 176 -3.02 12.68 -24.57
C HIS A 176 -2.67 11.21 -24.40
N LYS A 177 -1.88 10.62 -25.31
CA LYS A 177 -1.47 9.20 -25.23
C LYS A 177 -0.59 8.94 -24.00
N LEU A 178 0.33 9.84 -23.69
CA LEU A 178 1.19 9.73 -22.50
C LEU A 178 0.38 9.87 -21.21
N ILE A 179 -0.58 10.81 -21.20
CA ILE A 179 -1.49 11.03 -20.07
C ILE A 179 -2.36 9.79 -19.84
N GLU A 180 -2.98 9.26 -20.90
CA GLU A 180 -3.82 8.05 -20.84
C GLU A 180 -3.03 6.80 -20.45
N ALA A 181 -1.83 6.61 -20.99
CA ALA A 181 -0.96 5.49 -20.61
C ALA A 181 -0.58 5.57 -19.13
N SER A 182 -0.28 6.78 -18.62
CA SER A 182 0.02 7.00 -17.19
C SER A 182 -1.21 6.74 -16.31
N ASP A 183 -2.40 7.11 -16.80
CA ASP A 183 -3.67 6.91 -16.09
C ASP A 183 -4.03 5.43 -15.98
N ARG A 184 -3.98 4.70 -17.10
CA ARG A 184 -4.23 3.25 -17.14
C ARG A 184 -3.32 2.49 -16.17
N LEU A 185 -2.06 2.89 -16.09
CA LEU A 185 -1.07 2.29 -15.21
C LEU A 185 -1.43 2.53 -13.73
N SER A 186 -1.82 3.76 -13.38
CA SER A 186 -2.32 4.11 -12.04
C SER A 186 -3.60 3.35 -11.67
N GLU A 187 -4.60 3.35 -12.55
CA GLU A 187 -5.89 2.68 -12.32
C GLU A 187 -5.74 1.16 -12.16
N LYS A 188 -4.96 0.53 -13.03
CA LYS A 188 -4.67 -0.91 -12.94
C LYS A 188 -3.94 -1.25 -11.65
N PHE A 189 -2.97 -0.43 -11.23
CA PHE A 189 -2.28 -0.63 -9.97
C PHE A 189 -3.25 -0.53 -8.80
N ILE A 190 -4.04 0.55 -8.72
CA ILE A 190 -5.02 0.77 -7.64
C ILE A 190 -6.02 -0.39 -7.58
N LYS A 191 -6.56 -0.82 -8.72
CA LYS A 191 -7.51 -1.94 -8.79
C LYS A 191 -6.88 -3.26 -8.34
N SER A 192 -5.68 -3.57 -8.82
CA SER A 192 -4.95 -4.78 -8.42
C SER A 192 -4.61 -4.77 -6.93
N ASN A 193 -4.13 -3.62 -6.43
CA ASN A 193 -3.74 -3.45 -5.05
C ASN A 193 -4.94 -3.52 -4.08
N ASN A 194 -6.07 -2.93 -4.46
CA ASN A 194 -7.33 -3.05 -3.71
C ASN A 194 -7.82 -4.50 -3.66
N LYS A 195 -7.67 -5.27 -4.74
CA LYS A 195 -7.99 -6.70 -4.75
C LYS A 195 -7.10 -7.46 -3.76
N ILE A 196 -5.80 -7.19 -3.75
CA ILE A 196 -4.87 -7.81 -2.80
C ILE A 196 -5.28 -7.49 -1.35
N TYR A 197 -5.62 -6.24 -1.03
CA TYR A 197 -6.09 -5.89 0.32
C TYR A 197 -7.42 -6.57 0.68
N SER A 198 -8.35 -6.65 -0.26
CA SER A 198 -9.61 -7.35 -0.05
C SER A 198 -9.38 -8.84 0.27
N ASP A 199 -8.50 -9.50 -0.49
CA ASP A 199 -8.13 -10.89 -0.25
C ASP A 199 -7.48 -11.06 1.15
N PHE A 200 -6.59 -10.15 1.56
CA PHE A 200 -5.99 -10.16 2.90
C PHE A 200 -7.01 -9.91 4.02
N SER A 201 -7.94 -8.98 3.80
CA SER A 201 -9.02 -8.69 4.75
C SER A 201 -9.91 -9.90 4.95
N ASN A 202 -10.28 -10.59 3.86
CA ASN A 202 -11.10 -11.81 3.91
C ASN A 202 -10.40 -12.93 4.71
N VAL A 203 -9.10 -13.15 4.46
CA VAL A 203 -8.31 -14.12 5.23
C VAL A 203 -8.27 -13.74 6.71
N SER A 204 -8.07 -12.46 7.01
CA SER A 204 -8.02 -11.97 8.40
C SER A 204 -9.33 -12.20 9.15
N VAL A 205 -10.48 -11.94 8.49
CA VAL A 205 -11.81 -12.21 9.06
C VAL A 205 -12.00 -13.70 9.36
N ILE A 206 -11.57 -14.59 8.45
CA ILE A 206 -11.64 -16.04 8.68
C ILE A 206 -10.79 -16.45 9.88
N VAL A 207 -9.55 -15.95 9.98
CA VAL A 207 -8.64 -16.26 11.09
C VAL A 207 -9.22 -15.79 12.43
N VAL A 208 -9.77 -14.57 12.49
CA VAL A 208 -10.42 -14.03 13.70
C VAL A 208 -11.65 -14.87 14.08
N GLY A 209 -12.45 -15.31 13.10
CA GLY A 209 -13.57 -16.22 13.34
C GLY A 209 -13.16 -17.55 13.97
N VAL A 210 -12.10 -18.18 13.43
CA VAL A 210 -11.55 -19.44 13.96
C VAL A 210 -11.04 -19.26 15.39
N LEU A 211 -10.37 -18.15 15.68
CA LEU A 211 -9.93 -17.82 17.03
C LEU A 211 -11.07 -17.63 18.02
N GLY A 212 -12.14 -16.95 17.61
CA GLY A 212 -13.33 -16.80 18.43
C GLY A 212 -13.90 -18.17 18.85
N ILE A 213 -13.99 -19.11 17.91
CA ILE A 213 -14.43 -20.48 18.18
C ILE A 213 -13.46 -21.19 19.15
N LEU A 214 -12.14 -21.07 18.94
CA LEU A 214 -11.14 -21.66 19.83
C LEU A 214 -11.21 -21.12 21.25
N ILE A 215 -11.44 -19.81 21.42
CA ILE A 215 -11.61 -19.17 22.72
C ILE A 215 -12.86 -19.71 23.42
N ILE A 216 -14.00 -19.81 22.71
CA ILE A 216 -15.24 -20.37 23.27
C ILE A 216 -15.03 -21.81 23.74
N ILE A 217 -14.39 -22.66 22.93
CA ILE A 217 -14.08 -24.05 23.29
C ILE A 217 -13.16 -24.09 24.53
N THR A 218 -12.17 -23.22 24.57
CA THR A 218 -11.21 -23.15 25.69
C THR A 218 -11.90 -22.73 26.99
N ILE A 219 -12.77 -21.72 26.95
CA ILE A 219 -13.57 -21.27 28.10
C ILE A 219 -14.49 -22.40 28.57
N TYR A 220 -15.18 -23.08 27.65
CA TYR A 220 -16.04 -24.21 27.99
C TYR A 220 -15.29 -25.34 28.69
N GLN A 221 -14.10 -25.69 28.20
CA GLN A 221 -13.27 -26.72 28.83
C GLN A 221 -12.72 -26.26 30.18
N LEU A 222 -12.31 -25.00 30.31
CA LEU A 222 -11.88 -24.43 31.60
C LEU A 222 -13.02 -24.52 32.63
N TYR A 223 -14.24 -24.16 32.24
CA TYR A 223 -15.41 -24.28 33.10
C TYR A 223 -15.66 -25.74 33.51
N LYS A 224 -15.68 -26.66 32.56
CA LYS A 224 -15.99 -28.08 32.82
C LYS A 224 -14.95 -28.80 33.68
N TYR A 225 -13.66 -28.53 33.47
CA TYR A 225 -12.59 -29.32 34.06
C TYR A 225 -11.88 -28.62 35.23
N PHE A 226 -12.07 -27.31 35.39
CA PHE A 226 -11.46 -26.56 36.49
C PHE A 226 -12.50 -25.98 37.42
N LEU A 227 -13.48 -25.22 36.90
CA LEU A 227 -14.46 -24.53 37.75
C LEU A 227 -15.47 -25.49 38.40
N LEU A 228 -16.03 -26.43 37.63
CA LEU A 228 -16.98 -27.43 38.13
C LEU A 228 -16.38 -28.30 39.26
N PRO A 229 -15.19 -28.91 39.09
CA PRO A 229 -14.56 -29.65 40.18
C PRO A 229 -14.22 -28.76 41.38
N LEU A 230 -13.86 -27.49 41.17
CA LEU A 230 -13.61 -26.57 42.28
C LEU A 230 -14.88 -26.29 43.08
N GLU A 231 -16.01 -26.15 42.39
CA GLU A 231 -17.32 -25.92 43.00
C GLU A 231 -17.77 -27.15 43.80
N GLU A 232 -17.60 -28.36 43.26
CA GLU A 232 -17.84 -29.61 43.99
C GLU A 232 -16.94 -29.73 45.23
N LEU A 233 -15.66 -29.38 45.11
CA LEU A 233 -14.69 -29.44 46.20
C LEU A 233 -14.99 -28.39 47.27
N TYR A 234 -15.40 -27.18 46.87
CA TYR A 234 -15.88 -26.13 47.76
C TYR A 234 -17.15 -26.54 48.51
N ASN A 235 -18.13 -27.14 47.81
CA ASN A 235 -19.35 -27.66 48.42
C ASN A 235 -19.05 -28.81 49.38
N GLY A 236 -18.12 -29.72 49.04
CA GLY A 236 -17.68 -30.77 49.94
C GLY A 236 -16.98 -30.22 51.20
N PHE A 237 -16.13 -29.21 51.08
CA PHE A 237 -15.55 -28.54 52.24
C PHE A 237 -16.60 -27.83 53.10
N LYS A 238 -17.61 -27.24 52.46
CA LYS A 238 -18.73 -26.63 53.15
C LYS A 238 -19.52 -27.67 53.95
N GLU A 239 -19.86 -28.81 53.36
CA GLU A 239 -20.55 -29.91 54.07
C GLU A 239 -19.74 -30.41 55.28
N ILE A 240 -18.45 -30.68 55.12
CA ILE A 240 -17.57 -31.10 56.23
C ILE A 240 -17.46 -30.02 57.31
N GLY A 241 -17.46 -28.74 56.92
CA GLY A 241 -17.42 -27.61 57.84
C GLY A 241 -18.73 -27.42 58.62
N PHE A 242 -19.88 -27.69 58.01
CA PHE A 242 -21.20 -27.55 58.65
C PHE A 242 -21.57 -28.76 59.52
N GLU A 243 -21.18 -30.00 59.15
CA GLU A 243 -21.37 -31.18 59.99
C GLU A 243 -20.60 -31.06 61.32
N ASN A 244 -19.36 -30.58 61.29
CA ASN A 244 -18.57 -30.37 62.51
C ASN A 244 -19.11 -29.28 63.45
N ILE A 245 -19.90 -28.32 62.94
CA ILE A 245 -20.51 -27.27 63.77
C ILE A 245 -21.85 -27.75 64.35
N MET A 246 -22.62 -28.54 63.61
CA MET A 246 -23.86 -29.14 64.10
C MET A 246 -23.61 -30.24 65.13
N GLU A 247 -22.60 -31.10 64.93
CA GLU A 247 -22.28 -32.18 65.87
C GLU A 247 -21.73 -31.63 67.20
N LYS A 248 -21.06 -30.47 67.16
CA LYS A 248 -20.55 -29.79 68.37
C LYS A 248 -21.65 -29.09 69.19
N ASN A 249 -22.74 -28.64 68.57
CA ASN A 249 -23.88 -28.00 69.25
C ASN A 249 -24.97 -28.99 69.71
N VAL A 250 -24.88 -30.27 69.32
CA VAL A 250 -25.78 -31.33 69.80
C VAL A 250 -25.18 -32.09 70.99
N MET A 251 -23.89 -31.86 71.31
CA MET A 251 -23.19 -32.43 72.47
C MET A 251 -22.98 -31.43 73.63
N GLU A 252 -23.56 -30.23 73.58
CA GLU A 252 -23.75 -29.34 74.73
C GLU A 252 -25.20 -29.39 75.23
#